data_AF-A0A6G4J6N6-F1
#
_entry.id   AF-A0A6G4J6N6-F1
#
_cell.length_a   1.000
_cell.length_b   1.000
_cell.length_c   1.000
_cell.angle_alpha   90.00
_cell.angle_beta   90.00
_cell.angle_gamma   90.00
#
_symmetry.space_group_name_H-M   'P 1'
#
loop_
_entity.id
_entity.type
_entity.pdbx_description
1 polymer ?
#
loop_
_entity_poly.entity_id
_entity_poly.type
_entity_poly.pdbx_seq_one_letter_code
_entity_poly.pdbx_strand_id
1 'polypeptide(L)'
;MTTINPTNYTLLKKQAASLIEDEHHMIAILSNMSALLNDNLDQINWVGFYLLEQNELILGPFQGHPACVHIPIGKGVCGTAVSERRTQIVADV
;
A
#
# COMPACT_ATOMS: atom_id res chain seq x y z
N MET A 1 22.52 -16.19 1.11
CA MET A 1 21.57 -15.50 2.01
C MET A 1 21.47 -14.08 1.51
N THR A 2 20.30 -13.65 1.05
CA THR A 2 20.08 -12.27 0.61
C THR A 2 20.16 -11.37 1.83
N THR A 3 21.05 -10.38 1.82
CA THR A 3 21.12 -9.38 2.89
C THR A 3 19.86 -8.53 2.83
N ILE A 4 19.06 -8.55 3.89
CA ILE A 4 17.88 -7.69 4.00
C ILE A 4 18.35 -6.31 4.48
N ASN A 5 18.03 -5.27 3.74
CA ASN A 5 18.28 -3.90 4.15
C ASN A 5 17.17 -3.44 5.13
N PRO A 6 17.50 -3.13 6.40
CA PRO A 6 16.49 -2.70 7.35
C PRO A 6 15.98 -1.30 7.00
N THR A 7 14.65 -1.13 6.98
CA THR A 7 14.03 0.17 6.73
C THR A 7 14.13 1.08 7.95
N ASN A 8 14.62 2.31 7.76
CA ASN A 8 14.58 3.35 8.77
C ASN A 8 13.20 4.05 8.78
N TYR A 9 12.23 3.46 9.48
CA TYR A 9 10.87 4.01 9.57
C TYR A 9 10.80 5.41 10.19
N THR A 10 11.77 5.79 11.04
CA THR A 10 11.81 7.15 11.60
C THR A 10 12.07 8.19 10.52
N LEU A 11 13.00 7.92 9.60
CA LEU A 11 13.26 8.80 8.46
C LEU A 11 12.12 8.73 7.43
N LEU A 12 11.65 7.52 7.13
CA LEU A 12 10.57 7.29 6.15
C LEU A 12 9.30 8.08 6.49
N LYS A 13 8.92 8.14 7.78
CA LYS A 13 7.78 8.96 8.22
C LYS A 13 7.96 10.45 7.95
N LYS A 14 9.19 10.98 8.06
CA LYS A 14 9.48 12.39 7.76
C LYS A 14 9.39 12.65 6.26
N GLN A 15 9.90 11.74 5.43
CA GLN A 15 9.79 11.81 3.98
C GLN A 15 8.33 11.73 3.53
N ALA A 16 7.56 10.80 4.11
CA ALA A 16 6.13 10.67 3.84
C ALA A 16 5.37 11.96 4.18
N ALA A 17 5.64 12.55 5.35
CA ALA A 17 5.03 13.82 5.74
C ALA A 17 5.28 14.92 4.69
N SER A 18 6.51 15.07 4.19
CA SER A 18 6.84 16.10 3.18
C SER A 18 6.17 15.89 1.82
N LEU A 19 5.81 14.65 1.46
CA LEU A 19 5.10 14.37 0.20
C LEU A 19 3.58 14.59 0.30
N ILE A 20 3.06 14.72 1.53
CA ILE A 20 1.63 14.88 1.82
C ILE A 20 1.33 16.31 2.26
N GLU A 21 2.30 17.00 2.86
CA GLU A 21 2.17 18.37 3.34
C GLU A 21 1.65 19.30 2.24
N ASP A 22 0.60 20.07 2.57
CA ASP A 22 -0.12 20.99 1.68
C ASP A 22 -0.79 20.37 0.43
N GLU A 23 -0.65 19.06 0.22
CA GLU A 23 -1.28 18.34 -0.88
C GLU A 23 -2.67 17.84 -0.49
N HIS A 24 -3.63 18.03 -1.39
CA HIS A 24 -5.03 17.65 -1.18
C HIS A 24 -5.55 16.69 -2.26
N HIS A 25 -4.76 16.46 -3.31
CA HIS A 25 -5.14 15.58 -4.40
C HIS A 25 -4.83 14.12 -4.06
N MET A 26 -5.84 13.39 -3.59
CA MET A 26 -5.71 12.03 -3.07
C MET A 26 -4.91 11.10 -4.01
N ILE A 27 -5.20 11.11 -5.32
CA ILE A 27 -4.50 10.22 -6.27
C ILE A 27 -3.02 10.60 -6.41
N ALA A 28 -2.66 11.88 -6.35
CA ALA A 28 -1.26 12.31 -6.40
C ALA A 28 -0.52 11.84 -5.13
N ILE A 29 -1.15 12.02 -3.96
CA ILE A 29 -0.63 11.56 -2.67
C ILE A 29 -0.39 10.05 -2.70
N LEU A 30 -1.39 9.24 -3.06
CA LEU A 30 -1.28 7.79 -3.10
C LEU A 30 -0.24 7.31 -4.13
N SER A 31 -0.15 8.00 -5.28
CA SER A 31 0.89 7.69 -6.29
C SER A 31 2.29 7.89 -5.71
N ASN A 32 2.56 9.06 -5.13
CA ASN A 32 3.86 9.37 -4.52
C ASN A 32 4.17 8.47 -3.31
N MET A 33 3.17 8.15 -2.49
CA MET A 33 3.35 7.26 -1.36
C MET A 33 3.67 5.83 -1.78
N SER A 34 3.06 5.32 -2.85
CA SER A 34 3.40 3.99 -3.38
C SER A 34 4.85 3.92 -3.85
N ALA A 35 5.34 4.98 -4.53
CA ALA A 35 6.72 5.09 -4.96
C ALA A 35 7.70 5.21 -3.76
N LEU A 36 7.40 6.08 -2.79
CA LEU A 36 8.24 6.25 -1.60
C LEU A 36 8.40 4.94 -0.83
N LEU A 37 7.31 4.16 -0.66
CA LEU A 37 7.39 2.86 0.02
C LEU A 37 8.20 1.85 -0.80
N ASN A 38 8.01 1.81 -2.12
CA ASN A 38 8.77 0.94 -3.02
C ASN A 38 10.27 1.20 -2.97
N ASP A 39 10.68 2.46 -2.86
CA ASP A 39 12.09 2.86 -2.83
C ASP A 39 12.78 2.54 -1.49
N ASN A 40 12.02 2.30 -0.41
CA ASN A 40 12.55 2.20 0.96
C ASN A 40 12.27 0.87 1.66
N LEU A 41 11.40 0.02 1.10
CA LEU A 41 11.11 -1.32 1.61
C LEU A 41 11.85 -2.35 0.77
N ASP A 42 12.75 -3.08 1.41
CA ASP A 42 13.42 -4.22 0.78
C ASP A 42 12.50 -5.45 0.75
N GLN A 43 12.75 -6.37 -0.18
CA GLN A 43 12.07 -7.67 -0.27
C GLN A 43 10.53 -7.62 -0.44
N ILE A 44 10.01 -6.59 -1.12
CA ILE A 44 8.61 -6.54 -1.57
C ILE A 44 8.52 -6.77 -3.08
N ASN A 45 7.39 -7.32 -3.53
CA ASN A 45 7.10 -7.52 -4.95
C ASN A 45 5.97 -6.62 -5.48
N TRP A 46 5.23 -5.97 -4.58
CA TRP A 46 4.09 -5.12 -4.89
C TRP A 46 3.78 -4.20 -3.69
N VAL A 47 3.48 -2.94 -3.94
CA VAL A 47 3.00 -1.99 -2.91
C VAL A 47 2.07 -0.96 -3.53
N GLY A 48 0.94 -0.69 -2.89
CA GLY A 48 -0.06 0.21 -3.42
C GLY A 48 -1.34 0.22 -2.61
N PHE A 49 -2.38 0.79 -3.21
CA PHE A 49 -3.65 1.06 -2.53
C PHE A 49 -4.83 0.47 -3.30
N TYR A 50 -5.84 0.06 -2.54
CA TYR A 50 -7.20 -0.14 -3.03
C TYR A 50 -8.13 0.85 -2.32
N LEU A 51 -9.06 1.41 -3.06
CA LEU A 51 -10.05 2.38 -2.57
C LEU A 51 -11.41 1.71 -2.45
N LEU A 52 -12.13 2.01 -1.36
CA LEU A 52 -13.47 1.48 -1.16
C LEU A 52 -14.47 2.31 -1.97
N GLU A 53 -15.04 1.72 -3.01
CA GLU A 53 -16.04 2.33 -3.89
C GLU A 53 -17.20 1.34 -4.09
N GLN A 54 -18.44 1.83 -4.00
CA GLN A 54 -19.67 1.02 -4.19
C GLN A 54 -19.67 -0.36 -3.50
N ASN A 55 -19.12 -0.45 -2.28
CA ASN A 55 -19.06 -1.67 -1.46
C ASN A 55 -18.09 -2.75 -1.97
N GLU A 56 -17.07 -2.35 -2.72
CA GLU A 56 -15.92 -3.19 -3.09
C GLU A 56 -14.61 -2.38 -3.08
N LEU A 57 -13.49 -3.09 -3.10
CA LEU A 57 -12.17 -2.49 -3.23
C LEU A 57 -11.81 -2.38 -4.71
N ILE A 58 -11.57 -1.16 -5.18
CA ILE A 58 -11.11 -0.83 -6.54
C ILE A 58 -9.63 -0.49 -6.52
N LEU A 59 -8.86 -1.03 -7.46
CA LEU A 59 -7.42 -0.81 -7.58
C LEU A 59 -7.10 0.69 -7.77
N GLY A 60 -6.26 1.23 -6.88
CA GLY A 60 -5.72 2.58 -6.95
C GLY A 60 -4.25 2.60 -7.39
N PRO A 61 -3.50 3.70 -7.12
CA PRO A 61 -2.09 3.79 -7.45
C PRO A 61 -1.21 2.74 -6.75
N PHE A 62 -0.22 2.21 -7.47
CA PHE A 62 0.67 1.15 -6.97
C PHE A 62 2.02 1.11 -7.73
N GLN A 63 2.98 0.37 -7.17
CA GLN A 63 4.24 -0.04 -7.78
C GLN A 63 4.29 -1.58 -7.85
N GLY A 64 4.55 -2.12 -9.04
CA GLY A 64 4.64 -3.56 -9.29
C GLY A 64 4.00 -3.98 -10.61
N HIS A 65 3.83 -5.29 -10.78
CA HIS A 65 3.13 -5.85 -11.94
C HIS A 65 1.62 -5.55 -11.90
N PRO A 66 0.91 -5.60 -13.05
CA PRO A 66 -0.54 -5.47 -13.10
C PRO A 66 -1.27 -6.40 -12.12
N ALA A 67 -2.34 -5.90 -11.50
CA ALA A 67 -3.09 -6.58 -10.43
C ALA A 67 -4.61 -6.64 -10.72
N CYS A 68 -5.36 -7.34 -9.86
CA CYS A 68 -6.82 -7.44 -9.97
C CYS A 68 -7.48 -6.08 -9.73
N VAL A 69 -8.40 -5.64 -10.59
CA VAL A 69 -9.05 -4.33 -10.44
C VAL A 69 -10.10 -4.32 -9.32
N HIS A 70 -10.82 -5.43 -9.12
CA HIS A 70 -11.96 -5.53 -8.19
C HIS A 70 -11.69 -6.58 -7.12
N ILE A 71 -11.90 -6.24 -5.84
CA ILE A 71 -11.83 -7.18 -4.72
C ILE A 71 -13.08 -7.02 -3.84
N PRO A 72 -13.95 -8.06 -3.74
CA PRO A 72 -15.10 -8.02 -2.84
C PRO A 72 -14.69 -7.96 -1.36
N ILE A 73 -15.49 -7.29 -0.54
CA ILE A 73 -15.32 -7.28 0.92
C ILE A 73 -15.38 -8.71 1.47
N GLY A 74 -14.45 -9.05 2.37
CA GLY A 74 -14.31 -10.38 2.97
C GLY A 74 -13.71 -11.45 2.05
N LYS A 75 -13.19 -11.09 0.87
CA LYS A 75 -12.52 -12.02 -0.05
C LYS A 75 -11.04 -11.67 -0.21
N GLY A 76 -10.17 -12.67 -0.07
CA GLY A 76 -8.72 -12.49 -0.10
C GLY A 76 -8.21 -11.63 1.07
N VAL A 77 -6.88 -11.43 1.15
CA VAL A 77 -6.25 -10.70 2.26
C VAL A 77 -6.77 -9.26 2.36
N CYS A 78 -6.85 -8.54 1.23
CA CYS A 78 -7.33 -7.16 1.20
C CYS A 78 -8.81 -7.04 1.58
N GLY A 79 -9.68 -7.91 1.04
CA GLY A 79 -11.10 -7.90 1.39
C GLY A 79 -11.35 -8.25 2.85
N THR A 80 -10.59 -9.19 3.43
CA THR A 80 -10.65 -9.54 4.86
C THR A 80 -10.24 -8.38 5.75
N ALA A 81 -9.22 -7.60 5.36
CA ALA A 81 -8.81 -6.40 6.10
C ALA A 81 -9.95 -5.39 6.24
N VAL A 82 -10.76 -5.22 5.19
CA VAL A 82 -11.94 -4.34 5.21
C VAL A 82 -13.04 -4.92 6.10
N SER A 83 -13.37 -6.21 5.97
CA SER A 83 -14.46 -6.82 6.75
C SER A 83 -14.16 -6.85 8.25
N GLU A 84 -12.92 -7.14 8.64
CA GLU A 84 -12.50 -7.18 10.05
C GLU A 84 -12.11 -5.80 10.60
N ARG A 85 -12.01 -4.78 9.75
CA ARG A 85 -11.59 -3.41 10.09
C ARG A 85 -10.28 -3.37 10.88
N ARG A 86 -9.33 -4.22 10.51
CA ARG A 86 -8.03 -4.34 11.18
C ARG A 86 -6.93 -4.71 10.19
N THR A 87 -5.70 -4.31 10.50
CA THR A 87 -4.50 -4.68 9.75
C THR A 87 -4.32 -6.20 9.72
N GLN A 88 -3.99 -6.74 8.55
CA GLN A 88 -3.71 -8.15 8.34
C GLN A 88 -2.21 -8.35 8.14
N ILE A 89 -1.62 -9.33 8.82
CA ILE A 89 -0.24 -9.76 8.63
C ILE A 89 -0.31 -11.26 8.37
N VAL A 90 -0.02 -11.68 7.14
CA VAL A 90 -0.13 -13.07 6.70
C VAL A 90 1.27 -13.57 6.34
N ALA A 91 1.72 -14.62 7.01
CA ALA A 91 3.08 -15.13 6.85
C ALA A 91 3.29 -15.94 5.56
N ASP A 92 2.21 -16.49 4.99
CA ASP A 92 2.21 -17.33 3.79
C ASP A 92 0.92 -17.08 3.01
N VAL A 93 1.03 -16.64 1.75
CA VAL A 93 -0.06 -16.09 0.92
C VAL A 93 -0.18 -16.76 -0.44
#